data_AF-A0A7W0W2E9-F1
#
_entry.id   AF-A0A7W0W2E9-F1
#
_cell.length_a   1.000
_cell.length_b   1.000
_cell.length_c   1.000
_cell.angle_alpha   90.00
_cell.angle_beta   90.00
_cell.angle_gamma   90.00
#
_symmetry.space_group_name_H-M   'P 1'
#
loop_
_entity.id
_entity.type
_entity.pdbx_description
1 polymer ?
#
loop_
_entity_poly.entity_id
_entity_poly.type
_entity_poly.pdbx_seq_one_letter_code
_entity_poly.pdbx_strand_id
1 'polypeptide(L)'
;SDDGFALITLTPPAIAPRAVPRDLTFVIDVSGSMSGEKIRQARAAGKQFLASLSPADRFRLIDFSTDVRSFRDGYSVASRENLRAAERYIEELDAQGSTNIAGALDEALSTDTEPGRIPIILFMTDGLPTVGERDPAVIAEQVGRRRGSRRVFTFGVGADLNVSLMEQLALEGRGTASFVRPEENVEHAVSIVASRLTSPLVTDVRVRAEGVRLRKMHPSDAVDIFAGEDLILLTRYDGSGPATLRFEGRTTGGPVSWTSRVSFPERSRDNQFVARLWATQRVGYLSAEKRKHGGSDEMNGEIRELGERYGIPTQFTSYLVLEPGMDPRGFPQQLRGRAGGTSSGSIRLESVVTATPTAPTNAQSFEAAKSAAAQRRATTLSDADVASGVSASATIRRAANRTFILRSGVWTDTGYKPSTNKVRVKAFSEAYFSIVEGIPELKEVFALGEKVIVSGRDVAIEVGEDGVERMSERELVSLRERW
;
A
#
# COMPACT_ATOMS: atom_id res chain seq x y z
N SER A 1 -14.45 -13.13 -20.18
CA SER A 1 -15.12 -11.86 -19.85
C SER A 1 -14.08 -11.02 -19.15
N ASP A 2 -13.61 -9.93 -19.74
CA ASP A 2 -12.72 -9.02 -19.01
C ASP A 2 -13.58 -8.25 -18.00
N ASP A 3 -13.36 -8.49 -16.71
CA ASP A 3 -14.05 -7.79 -15.64
C ASP A 3 -13.74 -6.28 -15.71
N GLY A 4 -14.74 -5.45 -15.40
CA GLY A 4 -14.55 -4.00 -15.30
C GLY A 4 -13.92 -3.58 -13.97
N PHE A 5 -13.33 -2.39 -13.93
CA PHE A 5 -12.79 -1.77 -12.71
C PHE A 5 -13.53 -0.48 -12.38
N ALA A 6 -13.81 -0.25 -11.10
CA ALA A 6 -14.48 0.95 -10.62
C ALA A 6 -13.71 1.58 -9.46
N LEU A 7 -13.63 2.91 -9.49
CA LEU A 7 -13.21 3.76 -8.39
C LEU A 7 -14.46 4.50 -7.91
N ILE A 8 -14.81 4.32 -6.65
CA ILE A 8 -15.95 4.97 -6.00
C ILE A 8 -15.38 5.95 -4.98
N THR A 9 -15.60 7.24 -5.21
CA THR A 9 -15.24 8.30 -4.27
C THR A 9 -16.44 8.69 -3.44
N LEU A 10 -16.28 8.66 -2.13
CA LEU A 10 -17.25 9.14 -1.15
C LEU A 10 -16.72 10.43 -0.52
N THR A 11 -17.23 11.55 -0.99
CA THR A 11 -16.84 12.87 -0.50
C THR A 11 -17.75 13.32 0.64
N PRO A 12 -17.21 13.59 1.83
CA PRO A 12 -17.99 14.11 2.95
C PRO A 12 -18.50 15.54 2.67
N PRO A 13 -19.67 15.93 3.20
CA PRO A 13 -20.18 17.30 3.03
C PRO A 13 -19.25 18.34 3.69
N ALA A 14 -19.14 19.52 3.07
CA ALA A 14 -18.22 20.59 3.49
C ALA A 14 -18.51 21.18 4.89
N ILE A 15 -19.72 21.01 5.41
CA ILE A 15 -20.09 21.45 6.76
C ILE A 15 -19.66 20.35 7.74
N ALA A 16 -18.52 20.55 8.40
CA ALA A 16 -18.03 19.64 9.42
C ALA A 16 -19.03 19.60 10.60
N PRO A 17 -19.60 18.44 10.96
CA PRO A 17 -20.30 18.31 12.22
C PRO A 17 -19.33 18.51 13.40
N ARG A 18 -19.90 18.77 14.58
CA ARG A 18 -19.16 18.95 15.82
C ARG A 18 -18.18 17.79 16.02
N ALA A 19 -16.90 18.10 16.24
CA ALA A 19 -15.86 17.10 16.45
C ALA A 19 -16.27 16.12 17.56
N VAL A 20 -16.28 14.84 17.23
CA VAL A 20 -16.59 13.77 18.18
C VAL A 20 -15.36 13.56 19.06
N PRO A 21 -15.50 13.62 20.40
CA PRO A 21 -14.37 13.42 21.29
C PRO A 21 -13.73 12.03 21.12
N ARG A 22 -12.42 11.95 21.26
CA ARG A 22 -11.65 10.72 21.08
C ARG A 22 -11.10 10.23 22.41
N ASP A 23 -10.92 8.92 22.46
CA ASP A 23 -10.23 8.21 23.53
C ASP A 23 -8.98 7.56 22.94
N LEU A 24 -7.82 8.21 23.11
CA LEU A 24 -6.59 7.73 22.49
C LEU A 24 -5.65 7.09 23.50
N THR A 25 -5.20 5.88 23.22
CA THR A 25 -4.20 5.18 24.01
C THR A 25 -2.91 5.10 23.19
N PHE A 26 -1.81 5.68 23.69
CA PHE A 26 -0.49 5.52 23.09
C PHE A 26 0.32 4.51 23.90
N VAL A 27 0.73 3.43 23.23
CA VAL A 27 1.47 2.31 23.81
C VAL A 27 2.89 2.34 23.24
N ILE A 28 3.87 2.50 24.12
CA ILE A 28 5.25 2.82 23.76
C ILE A 28 6.17 1.72 24.27
N ASP A 29 6.91 1.09 23.37
CA ASP A 29 7.99 0.19 23.72
C ASP A 29 9.17 0.98 24.32
N VAL A 30 9.63 0.55 25.48
CA VAL A 30 10.82 1.08 26.17
C VAL A 30 11.79 -0.05 26.50
N SER A 31 11.79 -1.14 25.74
CA SER A 31 12.73 -2.26 25.88
C SER A 31 14.17 -1.85 25.55
N GLY A 32 15.15 -2.69 25.92
CA GLY A 32 16.57 -2.36 25.71
C GLY A 32 16.95 -2.12 24.24
N SER A 33 16.23 -2.71 23.28
CA SER A 33 16.43 -2.47 21.84
C SER A 33 16.15 -1.02 21.44
N MET A 34 15.26 -0.34 22.15
CA MET A 34 14.90 1.06 21.90
C MET A 34 16.00 2.05 22.27
N SER A 35 17.13 1.62 22.83
CA SER A 35 18.22 2.52 23.23
C SER A 35 18.75 3.40 22.08
N GLY A 36 19.34 4.55 22.44
CA GLY A 36 19.91 5.48 21.48
C GLY A 36 18.85 6.33 20.77
N GLU A 37 18.83 6.30 19.44
CA GLU A 37 17.94 7.16 18.64
C GLU A 37 16.47 6.72 18.73
N LYS A 38 16.19 5.43 18.84
CA LYS A 38 14.82 4.89 18.80
C LYS A 38 13.97 5.37 19.98
N ILE A 39 14.53 5.46 21.19
CA ILE A 39 13.84 6.01 22.36
C ILE A 39 13.65 7.53 22.23
N ARG A 40 14.61 8.27 21.66
CA ARG A 40 14.43 9.70 21.37
C ARG A 40 13.26 9.94 20.43
N GLN A 41 13.18 9.14 19.38
CA GLN A 41 12.07 9.14 18.41
C GLN A 41 10.73 8.76 19.05
N ALA A 42 10.71 7.74 19.92
CA ALA A 42 9.50 7.34 20.64
C ALA A 42 9.00 8.46 21.58
N ARG A 43 9.90 9.14 22.29
CA ARG A 43 9.56 10.31 23.13
C ARG A 43 9.02 11.46 22.28
N ALA A 44 9.67 11.76 21.15
CA ALA A 44 9.22 12.79 20.22
C ALA A 44 7.84 12.48 19.63
N ALA A 45 7.60 11.23 19.23
CA ALA A 45 6.30 10.76 18.79
C ALA A 45 5.23 10.89 19.88
N GLY A 46 5.56 10.57 21.13
CA GLY A 46 4.66 10.75 22.27
C GLY A 46 4.29 12.21 22.52
N LYS A 47 5.25 13.14 22.40
CA LYS A 47 4.96 14.57 22.49
C LYS A 47 4.06 15.04 21.35
N GLN A 48 4.32 14.59 20.12
CA GLN A 48 3.49 14.93 18.97
C GLN A 48 2.07 14.34 19.09
N PHE A 49 1.96 13.13 19.64
CA PHE A 49 0.68 12.52 20.01
C PHE A 49 -0.09 13.43 20.96
N LEU A 50 0.52 13.88 22.06
CA LEU A 50 -0.12 14.79 23.02
C LEU A 50 -0.51 16.13 22.38
N ALA A 51 0.33 16.68 21.50
CA ALA A 51 0.06 17.91 20.77
C ALA A 51 -1.12 17.80 19.78
N SER A 52 -1.43 16.58 19.31
CA SER A 52 -2.56 16.32 18.41
C SER A 52 -3.93 16.28 19.11
N LEU A 53 -3.95 16.32 20.45
CA LEU A 53 -5.17 16.20 21.24
C LEU A 53 -5.93 17.53 21.30
N SER A 54 -7.25 17.43 21.16
CA SER A 54 -8.17 18.53 21.44
C SER A 54 -8.56 18.54 22.93
N PRO A 55 -9.02 19.67 23.49
CA PRO A 55 -9.46 19.73 24.89
C PRO A 55 -10.63 18.81 25.24
N ALA A 56 -11.38 18.32 24.24
CA ALA A 56 -12.47 17.36 24.45
C ALA A 56 -11.97 15.90 24.54
N ASP A 57 -10.75 15.63 24.08
CA ASP A 57 -10.20 14.28 24.04
C ASP A 57 -9.76 13.80 25.41
N ARG A 58 -9.67 12.46 25.53
CA ARG A 58 -9.00 11.80 26.64
C ARG A 58 -7.86 10.96 26.11
N PHE A 59 -6.84 10.79 26.93
CA PHE A 59 -5.66 10.03 26.57
C PHE A 59 -5.21 9.04 27.65
N ARG A 60 -4.52 7.99 27.22
CA ARG A 60 -3.75 7.06 28.06
C ARG A 60 -2.35 6.96 27.48
N LEU A 61 -1.36 6.85 28.37
CA LEU A 61 0.01 6.53 28.01
C LEU A 61 0.38 5.24 28.74
N ILE A 62 0.82 4.26 27.97
CA ILE A 62 1.29 2.97 28.45
C ILE A 62 2.72 2.81 27.94
N ASP A 63 3.69 2.64 28.83
CA ASP A 63 5.02 2.16 28.45
C ASP A 63 5.17 0.69 28.81
N PHE A 64 5.93 -0.04 28.02
CA PHE A 64 6.18 -1.43 28.31
C PHE A 64 7.61 -1.85 27.97
N SER A 65 8.14 -2.73 28.81
CA SER A 65 9.32 -3.53 28.51
C SER A 65 9.11 -4.95 29.04
N THR A 66 9.81 -5.36 30.10
CA THR A 66 9.46 -6.57 30.85
C THR A 66 8.13 -6.39 31.56
N ASP A 67 7.99 -5.23 32.21
CA ASP A 67 6.80 -4.80 32.93
C ASP A 67 5.98 -3.83 32.07
N VAL A 68 4.67 -3.75 32.35
CA VAL A 68 3.75 -2.82 31.71
C VAL A 68 3.37 -1.75 32.73
N ARG A 69 3.54 -0.49 32.37
CA ARG A 69 3.28 0.67 33.23
C ARG A 69 2.37 1.66 32.52
N SER A 70 1.60 2.39 33.31
CA SER A 70 0.73 3.46 32.82
C SER A 70 1.04 4.75 33.54
N PHE A 71 0.97 5.87 32.82
CA PHE A 71 1.13 7.21 33.40
C PHE A 71 0.13 7.44 34.56
N ARG A 72 -1.11 6.97 34.37
CA ARG A 72 -2.21 6.97 35.35
C ARG A 72 -3.19 5.84 35.05
N ASP A 73 -4.00 5.50 36.05
CA ASP A 73 -5.12 4.58 35.87
C ASP A 73 -6.19 5.18 34.94
N GLY A 74 -6.60 4.42 33.94
CA GLY A 74 -7.65 4.82 33.00
C GLY A 74 -7.31 6.07 32.18
N TYR A 75 -8.35 6.71 31.62
CA TYR A 75 -8.23 7.86 30.72
C TYR A 75 -8.06 9.18 31.48
N SER A 76 -7.09 9.99 31.05
CA SER A 76 -6.92 11.38 31.49
C SER A 76 -7.52 12.36 30.48
N VAL A 77 -8.26 13.37 30.96
CA VAL A 77 -8.73 14.47 30.09
C VAL A 77 -7.55 15.29 29.59
N ALA A 78 -7.56 15.72 28.33
CA ALA A 78 -6.52 16.53 27.69
C ALA A 78 -6.50 18.00 28.18
N SER A 79 -6.47 18.21 29.49
CA SER A 79 -6.28 19.52 30.11
C SER A 79 -4.81 19.96 30.02
N ARG A 80 -4.54 21.27 30.03
CA ARG A 80 -3.16 21.80 30.02
C ARG A 80 -2.29 21.23 31.14
N GLU A 81 -2.87 21.00 32.32
CA GLU A 81 -2.17 20.41 33.46
C GLU A 81 -1.79 18.95 33.20
N ASN A 82 -2.75 18.13 32.74
CA ASN A 82 -2.51 16.73 32.45
C ASN A 82 -1.53 16.54 31.29
N LEU A 83 -1.62 17.37 30.24
CA LEU A 83 -0.70 17.33 29.11
C LEU A 83 0.74 17.64 29.56
N ARG A 84 0.95 18.67 30.38
CA ARG A 84 2.29 18.98 30.95
C ARG A 84 2.83 17.86 31.83
N ALA A 85 1.98 17.20 32.60
CA ALA A 85 2.40 16.07 33.43
C ALA A 85 2.76 14.84 32.59
N ALA A 86 1.99 14.58 31.53
CA ALA A 86 2.24 13.52 30.57
C ALA A 86 3.51 13.77 29.73
N GLU A 87 3.79 15.02 29.34
CA GLU A 87 5.04 15.40 28.67
C GLU A 87 6.28 15.09 29.54
N ARG A 88 6.21 15.38 30.85
CA ARG A 88 7.29 15.03 31.79
C ARG A 88 7.46 13.51 31.92
N TYR A 89 6.36 12.78 32.02
CA TYR A 89 6.38 11.31 32.05
C TYR A 89 7.09 10.74 30.81
N ILE A 90 6.78 11.25 29.62
CA ILE A 90 7.42 10.84 28.37
C ILE A 90 8.92 11.17 28.38
N GLU A 91 9.31 12.33 28.92
CA GLU A 91 10.71 12.74 29.02
C GLU A 91 11.54 11.86 29.98
N GLU A 92 10.90 11.09 30.85
CA GLU A 92 11.56 10.19 31.81
C GLU A 92 11.62 8.73 31.31
N LEU A 93 11.10 8.43 30.11
CA LEU A 93 11.04 7.07 29.57
C LEU A 93 12.41 6.54 29.12
N ASP A 94 13.01 5.64 29.88
CA ASP A 94 14.31 5.05 29.56
C ASP A 94 14.22 3.63 29.00
N ALA A 95 15.04 3.34 27.99
CA ALA A 95 15.11 2.06 27.31
C ALA A 95 15.82 0.99 28.16
N GLN A 96 15.10 -0.04 28.59
CA GLN A 96 15.62 -1.14 29.41
C GLN A 96 14.71 -2.36 29.41
N GLY A 97 15.27 -3.53 29.73
CA GLY A 97 14.50 -4.77 29.90
C GLY A 97 14.12 -5.46 28.60
N SER A 98 13.19 -6.40 28.72
CA SER A 98 12.68 -7.24 27.63
C SER A 98 11.45 -6.59 26.97
N THR A 99 10.66 -7.35 26.21
CA THR A 99 9.56 -6.82 25.36
C THR A 99 8.28 -7.65 25.56
N ASN A 100 7.35 -7.15 26.36
CA ASN A 100 6.07 -7.79 26.71
C ASN A 100 4.89 -7.20 25.90
N ILE A 101 4.86 -7.50 24.60
CA ILE A 101 3.84 -6.96 23.68
C ILE A 101 2.42 -7.41 24.08
N ALA A 102 2.25 -8.68 24.44
CA ALA A 102 0.94 -9.23 24.81
C ALA A 102 0.36 -8.51 26.04
N GLY A 103 1.16 -8.34 27.10
CA GLY A 103 0.73 -7.61 28.29
C GLY A 103 0.41 -6.14 28.02
N ALA A 104 1.19 -5.47 27.17
CA ALA A 104 0.95 -4.08 26.81
C ALA A 104 -0.37 -3.90 26.04
N LEU A 105 -0.68 -4.82 25.13
CA LEU A 105 -1.95 -4.83 24.39
C LEU A 105 -3.13 -5.18 25.31
N ASP A 106 -2.95 -6.11 26.24
CA ASP A 106 -3.94 -6.43 27.25
C ASP A 106 -4.30 -5.22 28.11
N GLU A 107 -3.31 -4.44 28.53
CA GLU A 107 -3.51 -3.20 29.29
C GLU A 107 -4.17 -2.10 28.43
N ALA A 108 -3.78 -1.99 27.16
CA ALA A 108 -4.43 -1.06 26.23
C ALA A 108 -5.91 -1.38 25.99
N LEU A 109 -6.28 -2.65 26.12
CA LEU A 109 -7.63 -3.18 25.95
C LEU A 109 -8.41 -3.31 27.27
N SER A 110 -7.79 -3.01 28.42
CA SER A 110 -8.35 -3.26 29.75
C SER A 110 -9.51 -2.34 30.14
N THR A 111 -9.52 -1.12 29.60
CA THR A 111 -10.54 -0.11 29.95
C THR A 111 -11.77 -0.26 29.05
N ASP A 112 -12.94 0.13 29.53
CA ASP A 112 -14.15 0.18 28.69
C ASP A 112 -14.12 1.36 27.71
N THR A 113 -14.81 1.21 26.57
CA THR A 113 -15.06 2.32 25.64
C THR A 113 -16.35 3.02 26.02
N GLU A 114 -16.36 4.35 26.03
CA GLU A 114 -17.60 5.11 26.24
C GLU A 114 -18.37 5.33 24.92
N PRO A 115 -19.70 5.16 24.91
CA PRO A 115 -20.54 5.55 23.78
C PRO A 115 -20.35 7.03 23.41
N GLY A 116 -20.34 7.32 22.11
CA GLY A 116 -20.18 8.70 21.61
C GLY A 116 -18.72 9.19 21.61
N ARG A 117 -17.75 8.32 21.91
CA ARG A 117 -16.31 8.58 21.77
C ARG A 117 -15.68 7.60 20.80
N ILE A 118 -14.60 8.03 20.15
CA ILE A 118 -13.87 7.19 19.20
C ILE A 118 -12.63 6.61 19.87
N PRO A 119 -12.58 5.30 20.12
CA PRO A 119 -11.47 4.70 20.82
C PRO A 119 -10.38 4.25 19.84
N ILE A 120 -9.15 4.72 20.07
CA ILE A 120 -7.99 4.51 19.19
C ILE A 120 -6.80 4.06 20.02
N ILE A 121 -6.13 3.01 19.57
CA ILE A 121 -4.85 2.56 20.10
C ILE A 121 -3.78 2.83 19.05
N LEU A 122 -2.74 3.55 19.45
CA LEU A 122 -1.52 3.77 18.69
C LEU A 122 -0.42 2.94 19.37
N PHE A 123 0.05 1.89 18.72
CA PHE A 123 1.01 0.93 19.28
C PHE A 123 2.35 1.06 18.56
N MET A 124 3.42 1.35 19.30
CA MET A 124 4.77 1.57 18.77
C MET A 124 5.78 0.59 19.37
N THR A 125 6.58 -0.06 18.53
CA THR A 125 7.66 -0.98 18.94
C THR A 125 8.76 -1.09 17.87
N ASP A 126 9.97 -1.44 18.30
CA ASP A 126 11.10 -1.77 17.43
C ASP A 126 11.53 -3.25 17.52
N GLY A 127 10.79 -4.06 18.29
CA GLY A 127 11.29 -5.32 18.80
C GLY A 127 10.40 -6.54 18.53
N LEU A 128 10.92 -7.69 18.95
CA LEU A 128 10.20 -8.97 18.97
C LEU A 128 9.61 -9.21 20.36
N PRO A 129 8.43 -9.86 20.48
CA PRO A 129 7.92 -10.25 21.78
C PRO A 129 8.87 -11.27 22.45
N THR A 130 9.36 -10.94 23.65
CA THR A 130 10.31 -11.75 24.42
C THR A 130 9.80 -12.13 25.80
N VAL A 131 8.67 -11.58 26.25
CA VAL A 131 8.01 -11.91 27.52
C VAL A 131 6.52 -12.16 27.27
N GLY A 132 5.92 -13.07 28.04
CA GLY A 132 4.52 -13.44 27.88
C GLY A 132 4.27 -14.31 26.64
N GLU A 133 3.10 -14.13 26.02
CA GLU A 133 2.80 -14.72 24.72
C GLU A 133 3.69 -14.10 23.63
N ARG A 134 4.23 -14.95 22.76
CA ARG A 134 5.20 -14.56 21.72
C ARG A 134 4.75 -14.94 20.31
N ASP A 135 3.73 -15.78 20.17
CA ASP A 135 3.17 -16.15 18.87
C ASP A 135 2.40 -14.97 18.27
N PRO A 136 2.83 -14.44 17.10
CA PRO A 136 2.16 -13.32 16.46
C PRO A 136 0.68 -13.53 16.19
N ALA A 137 0.30 -14.74 15.77
CA ALA A 137 -1.07 -15.07 15.39
C ALA A 137 -1.97 -15.10 16.63
N VAL A 138 -1.48 -15.66 17.74
CA VAL A 138 -2.22 -15.69 19.00
C VAL A 138 -2.43 -14.29 19.55
N ILE A 139 -1.38 -13.45 19.57
CA ILE A 139 -1.48 -12.06 20.05
C ILE A 139 -2.49 -11.28 19.19
N ALA A 140 -2.39 -11.36 17.86
CA ALA A 140 -3.27 -10.64 16.95
C ALA A 140 -4.73 -11.12 17.06
N GLU A 141 -4.96 -12.43 17.17
CA GLU A 141 -6.28 -13.00 17.38
C GLU A 141 -6.93 -12.52 18.69
N GLN A 142 -6.15 -12.48 19.78
CA GLN A 142 -6.62 -11.96 21.07
C GLN A 142 -7.06 -10.50 20.95
N VAL A 143 -6.27 -9.66 20.29
CA VAL A 143 -6.63 -8.26 20.00
C VAL A 143 -7.90 -8.20 19.16
N GLY A 144 -8.00 -8.98 18.08
CA GLY A 144 -9.20 -9.07 17.25
C GLY A 144 -10.45 -9.38 18.08
N ARG A 145 -10.38 -10.36 18.98
CA ARG A 145 -11.52 -10.75 19.83
C ARG A 145 -11.91 -9.70 20.87
N ARG A 146 -10.94 -8.93 21.40
CA ARG A 146 -11.15 -8.03 22.55
C ARG A 146 -11.25 -6.54 22.21
N ARG A 147 -10.88 -6.11 21.00
CA ARG A 147 -10.85 -4.68 20.64
C ARG A 147 -12.20 -3.97 20.75
N GLY A 148 -13.32 -4.69 20.59
CA GLY A 148 -14.64 -4.05 20.49
C GLY A 148 -14.69 -3.07 19.31
N SER A 149 -14.97 -1.79 19.58
CA SER A 149 -14.97 -0.70 18.60
C SER A 149 -13.61 0.00 18.42
N ARG A 150 -12.56 -0.43 19.17
CA ARG A 150 -11.22 0.15 19.09
C ARG A 150 -10.58 -0.11 17.74
N ARG A 151 -9.89 0.92 17.24
CA ARG A 151 -8.96 0.80 16.12
C ARG A 151 -7.53 0.70 16.64
N VAL A 152 -6.74 -0.22 16.10
CA VAL A 152 -5.33 -0.38 16.47
C VAL A 152 -4.45 -0.04 15.28
N PHE A 153 -3.64 1.01 15.43
CA PHE A 153 -2.64 1.43 14.46
C PHE A 153 -1.27 1.06 15.00
N THR A 154 -0.43 0.48 14.15
CA THR A 154 0.88 -0.01 14.56
C THR A 154 1.99 0.79 13.89
N PHE A 155 3.03 1.11 14.66
CA PHE A 155 4.22 1.83 14.22
C PHE A 155 5.44 0.96 14.50
N GLY A 156 5.99 0.36 13.45
CA GLY A 156 7.22 -0.40 13.53
C GLY A 156 8.42 0.49 13.24
N VAL A 157 9.33 0.62 14.20
CA VAL A 157 10.53 1.46 14.06
C VAL A 157 11.75 0.58 13.84
N GLY A 158 12.43 0.75 12.71
CA GLY A 158 13.61 -0.05 12.37
C GLY A 158 13.29 -1.49 11.93
N ALA A 159 14.33 -2.23 11.55
CA ALA A 159 14.18 -3.56 10.95
C ALA A 159 14.11 -4.71 11.96
N ASP A 160 14.35 -4.47 13.25
CA ASP A 160 14.53 -5.51 14.28
C ASP A 160 13.21 -5.96 14.95
N LEU A 161 12.10 -5.85 14.23
CA LEU A 161 10.75 -6.08 14.74
C LEU A 161 10.01 -7.24 14.07
N ASN A 162 8.93 -7.69 14.71
CA ASN A 162 8.08 -8.73 14.13
C ASN A 162 7.10 -8.11 13.14
N VAL A 163 7.50 -8.06 11.87
CA VAL A 163 6.71 -7.44 10.80
C VAL A 163 5.34 -8.09 10.65
N SER A 164 5.29 -9.42 10.75
CA SER A 164 4.04 -10.19 10.64
C SER A 164 3.07 -9.81 11.77
N LEU A 165 3.56 -9.74 13.02
CA LEU A 165 2.75 -9.30 14.17
C LEU A 165 2.20 -7.89 13.94
N MET A 166 3.03 -6.94 13.50
CA MET A 166 2.59 -5.54 13.31
C MET A 166 1.50 -5.41 12.24
N GLU A 167 1.61 -6.13 11.13
CA GLU A 167 0.58 -6.14 10.11
C GLU A 167 -0.70 -6.84 10.58
N GLN A 168 -0.57 -7.98 11.27
CA GLN A 168 -1.71 -8.72 11.80
C GLN A 168 -2.48 -7.91 12.84
N LEU A 169 -1.78 -7.25 13.76
CA LEU A 169 -2.39 -6.34 14.73
C LEU A 169 -3.16 -5.20 14.06
N ALA A 170 -2.60 -4.60 13.01
CA ALA A 170 -3.29 -3.54 12.28
C ALA A 170 -4.53 -4.07 11.55
N LEU A 171 -4.44 -5.25 10.91
CA LEU A 171 -5.57 -5.88 10.21
C LEU A 171 -6.69 -6.26 11.19
N GLU A 172 -6.38 -7.06 12.21
CA GLU A 172 -7.33 -7.47 13.23
C GLU A 172 -7.89 -6.26 13.99
N GLY A 173 -7.05 -5.26 14.23
CA GLY A 173 -7.38 -3.99 14.85
C GLY A 173 -8.12 -2.99 13.97
N ARG A 174 -8.42 -3.28 12.70
CA ARG A 174 -9.04 -2.34 11.73
C ARG A 174 -8.32 -0.98 11.63
N GLY A 175 -7.00 -1.00 11.75
CA GLY A 175 -6.15 0.15 11.53
C GLY A 175 -5.13 -0.13 10.42
N THR A 176 -4.03 0.61 10.44
CA THR A 176 -2.95 0.47 9.46
C THR A 176 -1.61 0.30 10.15
N ALA A 177 -0.73 -0.50 9.55
CA ALA A 177 0.67 -0.60 9.94
C ALA A 177 1.50 0.47 9.20
N SER A 178 2.34 1.17 9.95
CA SER A 178 3.33 2.11 9.44
C SER A 178 4.71 1.63 9.84
N PHE A 179 5.60 1.49 8.85
CA PHE A 179 6.98 1.08 9.05
C PHE A 179 7.89 2.26 8.77
N VAL A 180 8.67 2.66 9.77
CA VAL A 180 9.48 3.87 9.77
C VAL A 180 10.93 3.46 9.95
N ARG A 181 11.82 3.90 9.06
CA ARG A 181 13.25 3.66 9.20
C ARG A 181 13.82 4.54 10.32
N PRO A 182 14.94 4.16 10.96
CA PRO A 182 15.53 4.97 12.03
C PRO A 182 15.87 6.41 11.62
N GLU A 183 16.14 6.66 10.34
CA GLU A 183 16.40 8.00 9.79
C GLU A 183 15.13 8.78 9.38
N GLU A 184 13.97 8.13 9.39
CA GLU A 184 12.70 8.73 8.98
C GLU A 184 11.95 9.34 10.18
N ASN A 185 11.12 10.33 9.90
CA ASN A 185 10.38 11.05 10.92
C ASN A 185 9.14 10.25 11.40
N VAL A 186 9.27 9.57 12.54
CA VAL A 186 8.16 8.84 13.17
C VAL A 186 7.08 9.79 13.71
N GLU A 187 7.46 11.00 14.14
CA GLU A 187 6.52 11.99 14.68
C GLU A 187 5.47 12.37 13.62
N HIS A 188 5.91 12.54 12.37
CA HIS A 188 5.08 12.85 11.24
C HIS A 188 4.11 11.71 10.92
N ALA A 189 4.57 10.46 10.96
CA ALA A 189 3.71 9.29 10.74
C ALA A 189 2.61 9.19 11.81
N VAL A 190 2.98 9.36 13.09
CA VAL A 190 2.02 9.37 14.20
C VAL A 190 1.07 10.55 14.09
N SER A 191 1.58 11.74 13.77
CA SER A 191 0.77 12.95 13.62
C SER A 191 -0.27 12.82 12.51
N ILE A 192 0.10 12.22 11.36
CA ILE A 192 -0.84 11.98 10.27
C ILE A 192 -1.95 11.05 10.75
N VAL A 193 -1.62 9.91 11.36
CA VAL A 193 -2.65 8.97 11.81
C VAL A 193 -3.55 9.62 12.86
N ALA A 194 -2.97 10.31 13.85
CA ALA A 194 -3.75 10.98 14.89
C ALA A 194 -4.63 12.11 14.34
N SER A 195 -4.18 12.88 13.35
CA SER A 195 -4.94 13.99 12.77
C SER A 195 -6.06 13.52 11.83
N ARG A 196 -5.84 12.44 11.06
CA ARG A 196 -6.89 11.83 10.21
C ARG A 196 -8.06 11.32 11.02
N LEU A 197 -7.82 10.88 12.24
CA LEU A 197 -8.83 10.27 13.10
C LEU A 197 -9.66 11.28 13.92
N THR A 198 -9.69 12.55 13.52
CA THR A 198 -10.27 13.65 14.30
C THR A 198 -11.80 13.73 14.24
N SER A 199 -12.44 13.27 13.17
CA SER A 199 -13.90 13.42 13.01
C SER A 199 -14.53 12.40 12.04
N PRO A 200 -14.73 11.13 12.45
CA PRO A 200 -15.53 10.19 11.67
C PRO A 200 -16.98 10.66 11.61
N LEU A 201 -17.49 10.81 10.39
CA LEU A 201 -18.87 11.12 10.08
C LEU A 201 -19.74 9.87 10.11
N VAL A 202 -19.21 8.78 9.51
CA VAL A 202 -19.88 7.48 9.42
C VAL A 202 -18.84 6.40 9.63
N THR A 203 -19.11 5.47 10.56
CA THR A 203 -18.26 4.31 10.81
C THR A 203 -18.87 3.04 10.23
N ASP A 204 -18.04 2.01 10.07
CA ASP A 204 -18.46 0.69 9.57
C ASP A 204 -19.18 0.75 8.20
N VAL A 205 -18.70 1.63 7.31
CA VAL A 205 -19.29 1.81 5.98
C VAL A 205 -19.09 0.56 5.15
N ARG A 206 -20.19 0.05 4.60
CA ARG A 206 -20.25 -1.07 3.67
C ARG A 206 -20.96 -0.66 2.40
N VAL A 207 -20.50 -1.20 1.27
CA VAL A 207 -21.07 -0.95 -0.05
C VAL A 207 -21.63 -2.23 -0.64
N ARG A 208 -22.83 -2.11 -1.21
CA ARG A 208 -23.43 -3.12 -2.08
C ARG A 208 -23.93 -2.47 -3.36
N ALA A 209 -24.06 -3.27 -4.41
CA ALA A 209 -24.64 -2.83 -5.68
C ALA A 209 -25.83 -3.73 -6.04
N GLU A 210 -26.88 -3.09 -6.54
CA GLU A 210 -28.02 -3.73 -7.19
C GLU A 210 -27.91 -3.45 -8.70
N GLY A 211 -27.94 -4.49 -9.54
CA GLY A 211 -27.79 -4.40 -11.01
C GLY A 211 -26.43 -4.85 -11.54
N VAL A 212 -25.35 -4.69 -10.76
CA VAL A 212 -24.01 -5.24 -11.04
C VAL A 212 -23.45 -5.98 -9.83
N ARG A 213 -22.49 -6.88 -10.04
CA ARG A 213 -21.80 -7.59 -8.96
C ARG A 213 -20.44 -6.97 -8.69
N LEU A 214 -20.24 -6.40 -7.51
CA LEU A 214 -18.92 -5.93 -7.05
C LEU A 214 -18.11 -7.09 -6.47
N ARG A 215 -16.82 -7.17 -6.79
CA ARG A 215 -15.89 -8.21 -6.31
C ARG A 215 -14.53 -7.59 -5.97
N LYS A 216 -13.79 -8.27 -5.09
CA LYS A 216 -12.42 -7.91 -4.69
C LYS A 216 -12.28 -6.41 -4.38
N MET A 217 -13.20 -5.90 -3.55
CA MET A 217 -13.20 -4.50 -3.13
C MET A 217 -12.04 -4.22 -2.18
N HIS A 218 -11.43 -3.05 -2.32
CA HIS A 218 -10.37 -2.56 -1.46
C HIS A 218 -10.68 -1.13 -0.97
N PRO A 219 -10.50 -0.85 0.34
CA PRO A 219 -10.22 -1.82 1.41
C PRO A 219 -11.32 -2.90 1.54
N SER A 220 -10.93 -4.11 1.98
CA SER A 220 -11.84 -5.28 2.01
C SER A 220 -12.78 -5.27 3.22
N ASP A 221 -12.33 -4.67 4.32
CA ASP A 221 -13.09 -4.54 5.56
C ASP A 221 -13.96 -3.28 5.55
N ALA A 222 -14.86 -3.19 6.52
CA ALA A 222 -15.63 -1.96 6.73
C ALA A 222 -14.70 -0.79 7.06
N VAL A 223 -14.95 0.35 6.44
CA VAL A 223 -14.13 1.56 6.52
C VAL A 223 -14.92 2.72 7.10
N ASP A 224 -14.24 3.76 7.55
CA ASP A 224 -14.88 4.94 8.10
C ASP A 224 -14.69 6.14 7.17
N ILE A 225 -15.67 7.02 7.18
CA ILE A 225 -15.62 8.30 6.47
C ILE A 225 -15.28 9.37 7.50
N PHE A 226 -14.21 10.11 7.26
CA PHE A 226 -13.78 11.22 8.11
C PHE A 226 -14.14 12.57 7.47
N ALA A 227 -14.36 13.58 8.29
CA ALA A 227 -14.62 14.93 7.82
C ALA A 227 -13.41 15.47 7.05
N GLY A 228 -13.65 16.06 5.88
CA GLY A 228 -12.59 16.66 5.05
C GLY A 228 -11.72 15.67 4.27
N GLU A 229 -11.99 14.36 4.36
CA GLU A 229 -11.25 13.34 3.62
C GLU A 229 -12.17 12.52 2.73
N ASP A 230 -11.81 12.42 1.46
CA ASP A 230 -12.47 11.53 0.52
C ASP A 230 -12.15 10.07 0.86
N LEU A 231 -13.19 9.24 0.96
CA LEU A 231 -13.00 7.79 1.01
C LEU A 231 -13.00 7.23 -0.41
N ILE A 232 -11.89 6.58 -0.78
CA ILE A 232 -11.72 5.92 -2.08
C ILE A 232 -11.89 4.41 -1.92
N LEU A 233 -12.84 3.84 -2.68
CA LEU A 233 -13.05 2.39 -2.79
C LEU A 233 -12.74 1.93 -4.21
N LEU A 234 -11.94 0.87 -4.33
CA LEU A 234 -11.55 0.29 -5.61
C LEU A 234 -12.11 -1.12 -5.71
N THR A 235 -12.75 -1.47 -6.82
CA THR A 235 -13.39 -2.79 -6.96
C THR A 235 -13.41 -3.26 -8.41
N ARG A 236 -13.48 -4.58 -8.60
CA ARG A 236 -13.88 -5.18 -9.87
C ARG A 236 -15.39 -5.30 -9.93
N TYR A 237 -15.97 -5.23 -11.11
CA TYR A 237 -17.40 -5.48 -11.30
C TYR A 237 -17.68 -6.42 -12.47
N ASP A 238 -18.76 -7.20 -12.33
CA ASP A 238 -19.39 -7.95 -13.41
C ASP A 238 -20.76 -7.38 -13.74
N GLY A 239 -21.08 -7.34 -15.04
CA GLY A 239 -22.30 -6.76 -15.56
C GLY A 239 -22.09 -5.33 -16.07
N SER A 240 -23.13 -4.76 -16.68
CA SER A 240 -23.12 -3.42 -17.24
C SER A 240 -24.52 -2.82 -17.17
N GLY A 241 -24.61 -1.50 -17.35
CA GLY A 241 -25.84 -0.73 -17.35
C GLY A 241 -26.12 -0.03 -16.01
N PRO A 242 -27.36 0.48 -15.83
CA PRO A 242 -27.76 1.18 -14.62
C PRO A 242 -27.70 0.28 -13.39
N ALA A 243 -27.10 0.80 -12.32
CA ALA A 243 -27.00 0.14 -11.04
C ALA A 243 -27.28 1.12 -9.90
N THR A 244 -27.72 0.58 -8.76
CA THR A 244 -27.88 1.35 -7.53
C THR A 244 -26.82 0.90 -6.53
N LEU A 245 -25.92 1.82 -6.15
CA LEU A 245 -25.00 1.62 -5.03
C LEU A 245 -25.74 1.94 -3.73
N ARG A 246 -25.73 1.00 -2.79
CA ARG A 246 -26.26 1.15 -1.43
C ARG A 246 -25.11 1.18 -0.45
N PHE A 247 -25.11 2.20 0.37
CA PHE A 247 -24.15 2.41 1.45
C PHE A 247 -24.88 2.23 2.79
N GLU A 248 -24.24 1.54 3.72
CA GLU A 248 -24.72 1.30 5.07
C GLU A 248 -23.59 1.59 6.06
N GLY A 249 -23.89 2.29 7.15
CA GLY A 249 -22.90 2.56 8.19
C GLY A 249 -23.56 3.01 9.49
N ARG A 250 -22.78 3.59 10.40
CA ARG A 250 -23.23 4.04 11.72
C ARG A 250 -22.75 5.46 11.99
N THR A 251 -23.64 6.28 12.53
CA THR A 251 -23.33 7.62 13.05
C THR A 251 -23.51 7.62 14.56
N THR A 252 -23.18 8.73 15.23
CA THR A 252 -23.54 8.94 16.64
C THR A 252 -25.05 8.89 16.89
N GLY A 253 -25.88 9.23 15.88
CA GLY A 253 -27.33 9.15 15.93
C GLY A 253 -27.93 7.77 15.63
N GLY A 254 -27.10 6.77 15.31
CA GLY A 254 -27.55 5.42 14.97
C GLY A 254 -27.20 4.98 13.54
N PRO A 255 -27.77 3.87 13.05
CA PRO A 255 -27.50 3.35 11.72
C PRO A 255 -27.98 4.32 10.63
N VAL A 256 -27.20 4.45 9.56
CA VAL A 256 -27.51 5.29 8.40
C VAL A 256 -27.38 4.48 7.11
N SER A 257 -28.24 4.78 6.13
CA SER A 257 -28.13 4.22 4.78
C SER A 257 -28.48 5.27 3.74
N TRP A 258 -27.76 5.27 2.63
CA TRP A 258 -28.03 6.11 1.47
C TRP A 258 -27.75 5.34 0.18
N THR A 259 -28.28 5.84 -0.93
CA THR A 259 -28.14 5.21 -2.24
C THR A 259 -27.70 6.21 -3.30
N SER A 260 -26.96 5.74 -4.29
CA SER A 260 -26.61 6.51 -5.48
C SER A 260 -26.88 5.68 -6.75
N ARG A 261 -27.46 6.32 -7.76
CA ARG A 261 -27.66 5.69 -9.08
C ARG A 261 -26.46 6.01 -9.96
N VAL A 262 -25.87 4.97 -10.52
CA VAL A 262 -24.69 5.05 -11.39
C VAL A 262 -24.88 4.13 -12.59
N SER A 263 -24.13 4.35 -13.67
CA SER A 263 -24.14 3.45 -14.83
C SER A 263 -22.76 2.84 -15.01
N PHE A 264 -22.69 1.52 -15.07
CA PHE A 264 -21.45 0.77 -15.31
C PHE A 264 -21.28 0.50 -16.81
N PRO A 265 -20.27 1.08 -17.48
CA PRO A 265 -20.07 0.85 -18.90
C PRO A 265 -19.62 -0.59 -19.15
N GLU A 266 -20.05 -1.20 -20.26
CA GLU A 266 -19.53 -2.51 -20.66
C GLU A 266 -18.06 -2.43 -21.09
N ARG A 267 -17.68 -1.32 -21.73
CA ARG A 267 -16.29 -0.99 -22.09
C ARG A 267 -16.06 0.51 -21.97
N SER A 268 -14.96 0.91 -21.36
CA SER A 268 -14.47 2.30 -21.37
C SER A 268 -12.96 2.29 -21.37
N ARG A 269 -12.36 3.22 -22.13
CA ARG A 269 -10.91 3.45 -22.15
C ARG A 269 -10.50 4.70 -21.36
N ASP A 270 -11.46 5.43 -20.80
CA ASP A 270 -11.22 6.77 -20.26
C ASP A 270 -10.63 6.76 -18.85
N ASN A 271 -10.59 5.58 -18.20
CA ASN A 271 -10.19 5.42 -16.80
C ASN A 271 -9.22 4.24 -16.59
N GLN A 272 -8.28 4.03 -17.51
CA GLN A 272 -7.32 2.92 -17.42
C GLN A 272 -6.50 2.92 -16.13
N PHE A 273 -6.33 4.09 -15.49
CA PHE A 273 -5.60 4.23 -14.23
C PHE A 273 -6.27 3.49 -13.06
N VAL A 274 -7.59 3.31 -13.12
CA VAL A 274 -8.37 2.66 -12.06
C VAL A 274 -7.95 1.19 -11.92
N ALA A 275 -7.70 0.51 -13.04
CA ALA A 275 -7.26 -0.88 -13.05
C ALA A 275 -5.89 -1.04 -12.36
N ARG A 276 -4.97 -0.12 -12.67
CA ARG A 276 -3.63 -0.08 -12.07
C ARG A 276 -3.70 0.21 -10.57
N LEU A 277 -4.47 1.22 -10.17
CA LEU A 277 -4.60 1.59 -8.76
C LEU A 277 -5.24 0.46 -7.93
N TRP A 278 -6.29 -0.18 -8.47
CA TRP A 278 -6.88 -1.37 -7.87
C TRP A 278 -5.86 -2.50 -7.75
N ALA A 279 -5.08 -2.76 -8.80
CA ALA A 279 -4.06 -3.80 -8.79
C ALA A 279 -2.96 -3.52 -7.76
N THR A 280 -2.54 -2.26 -7.59
CA THR A 280 -1.58 -1.86 -6.55
C THR A 280 -2.12 -2.17 -5.15
N GLN A 281 -3.35 -1.76 -4.83
CA GLN A 281 -3.94 -2.09 -3.54
C GLN A 281 -4.12 -3.61 -3.35
N ARG A 282 -4.53 -4.34 -4.39
CA ARG A 282 -4.68 -5.80 -4.37
C ARG A 282 -3.35 -6.51 -4.09
N VAL A 283 -2.27 -6.11 -4.74
CA VAL A 283 -0.92 -6.66 -4.52
C VAL A 283 -0.47 -6.41 -3.07
N GLY A 284 -0.69 -5.20 -2.55
CA GLY A 284 -0.37 -4.87 -1.16
C GLY A 284 -1.19 -5.71 -0.16
N TYR A 285 -2.49 -5.90 -0.43
CA TYR A 285 -3.38 -6.74 0.37
C TYR A 285 -2.94 -8.21 0.36
N LEU A 286 -2.75 -8.82 -0.82
CA LEU A 286 -2.31 -10.20 -0.95
C LEU A 286 -0.92 -10.43 -0.35
N SER A 287 -0.02 -9.45 -0.44
CA SER A 287 1.29 -9.54 0.18
C SER A 287 1.21 -9.58 1.72
N ALA A 288 0.29 -8.83 2.32
CA ALA A 288 0.04 -8.89 3.76
C ALA A 288 -0.62 -10.22 4.17
N GLU A 289 -1.64 -10.68 3.43
CA GLU A 289 -2.30 -11.96 3.70
C GLU A 289 -1.33 -13.16 3.59
N LYS A 290 -0.44 -13.12 2.59
CA LYS A 290 0.64 -14.12 2.44
C LYS A 290 1.54 -14.21 3.66
N ARG A 291 1.84 -13.09 4.32
CA ARG A 291 2.68 -13.09 5.54
C ARG A 291 1.93 -13.62 6.76
N LYS A 292 0.60 -13.45 6.79
CA LYS A 292 -0.27 -13.94 7.87
C LYS A 292 -0.50 -15.44 7.80
N HIS A 293 -0.95 -15.95 6.64
CA HIS A 293 -1.43 -17.33 6.50
C HIS A 293 -0.49 -18.26 5.73
N GLY A 294 0.65 -17.73 5.26
CA GLY A 294 1.47 -18.39 4.25
C GLY A 294 0.94 -18.13 2.84
N GLY A 295 1.80 -18.26 1.84
CA GLY A 295 1.41 -18.05 0.44
C GLY A 295 0.77 -19.30 -0.14
N SER A 296 -0.42 -19.17 -0.75
CA SER A 296 -0.99 -20.21 -1.62
C SER A 296 -0.50 -20.04 -3.06
N ASP A 297 -0.59 -21.09 -3.87
CA ASP A 297 -0.23 -21.02 -5.29
C ASP A 297 -1.12 -20.02 -6.04
N GLU A 298 -2.41 -19.94 -5.69
CA GLU A 298 -3.36 -18.97 -6.24
C GLU A 298 -2.95 -17.53 -5.90
N MET A 299 -2.57 -17.28 -4.64
CA MET A 299 -2.16 -15.95 -4.18
C MET A 299 -0.84 -15.54 -4.84
N ASN A 300 0.13 -16.45 -4.90
CA ASN A 300 1.40 -16.22 -5.57
C ASN A 300 1.21 -15.97 -7.07
N GLY A 301 0.30 -16.71 -7.70
CA GLY A 301 -0.11 -16.53 -9.09
C GLY A 301 -0.72 -15.16 -9.34
N GLU A 302 -1.70 -14.75 -8.52
CA GLU A 302 -2.38 -13.44 -8.66
C GLU A 302 -1.39 -12.27 -8.45
N ILE A 303 -0.51 -12.32 -7.44
CA ILE A 303 0.51 -11.28 -7.23
C ILE A 303 1.44 -11.17 -8.44
N ARG A 304 1.86 -12.31 -9.02
CA ARG A 304 2.73 -12.31 -10.21
C ARG A 304 2.02 -11.70 -11.41
N GLU A 305 0.80 -12.16 -11.72
CA GLU A 305 0.03 -11.66 -12.86
C GLU A 305 -0.21 -10.15 -12.76
N LEU A 306 -0.62 -9.66 -11.59
CA LEU A 306 -0.85 -8.24 -11.37
C LEU A 306 0.44 -7.43 -11.46
N GLY A 307 1.54 -7.95 -10.91
CA GLY A 307 2.87 -7.34 -11.00
C GLY A 307 3.32 -7.16 -12.45
N GLU A 308 3.26 -8.23 -13.24
CA GLU A 308 3.65 -8.23 -14.65
C GLU A 308 2.73 -7.36 -15.51
N ARG A 309 1.41 -7.48 -15.34
CA ARG A 309 0.42 -6.78 -16.17
C ARG A 309 0.40 -5.28 -15.93
N TYR A 310 0.56 -4.83 -14.69
CA TYR A 310 0.41 -3.42 -14.31
C TYR A 310 1.72 -2.74 -13.93
N GLY A 311 2.86 -3.41 -14.12
CA GLY A 311 4.17 -2.85 -13.85
C GLY A 311 4.39 -2.53 -12.37
N ILE A 312 3.84 -3.36 -11.48
CA ILE A 312 3.90 -3.19 -10.03
C ILE A 312 5.06 -4.06 -9.52
N PRO A 313 6.08 -3.47 -8.86
CA PRO A 313 7.15 -4.24 -8.25
C PRO A 313 6.61 -5.19 -7.17
N THR A 314 6.99 -6.46 -7.29
CA THR A 314 6.62 -7.54 -6.38
C THR A 314 7.82 -8.44 -6.16
N GLN A 315 7.78 -9.31 -5.15
CA GLN A 315 8.80 -10.35 -4.96
C GLN A 315 8.94 -11.33 -6.14
N PHE A 316 7.99 -11.32 -7.09
CA PHE A 316 8.00 -12.16 -8.28
C PHE A 316 8.43 -11.41 -9.54
N THR A 317 8.64 -10.10 -9.46
CA THR A 317 9.02 -9.24 -10.58
C THR A 317 10.31 -8.50 -10.25
N SER A 318 11.36 -8.77 -11.02
CA SER A 318 12.63 -8.06 -10.91
C SER A 318 12.79 -7.15 -12.12
N TYR A 319 12.90 -5.84 -11.89
CA TYR A 319 13.25 -4.88 -12.93
C TYR A 319 14.75 -4.62 -12.86
N LEU A 320 15.50 -5.13 -13.85
CA LEU A 320 16.92 -4.85 -13.98
C LEU A 320 17.10 -3.46 -14.60
N VAL A 321 17.67 -2.53 -13.83
CA VAL A 321 18.15 -1.24 -14.34
C VAL A 321 19.54 -1.46 -14.91
N LEU A 322 19.70 -1.29 -16.23
CA LEU A 322 21.00 -1.28 -16.87
C LEU A 322 21.39 0.18 -17.11
N GLU A 323 22.54 0.59 -16.59
CA GLU A 323 23.11 1.89 -16.91
C GLU A 323 23.61 1.91 -18.38
N PRO A 324 23.62 3.08 -19.04
CA PRO A 324 24.17 3.21 -20.38
C PRO A 324 25.62 2.71 -20.43
N GLY A 325 25.86 1.60 -21.15
CA GLY A 325 27.19 0.96 -21.27
C GLY A 325 27.28 -0.47 -20.70
N MET A 326 26.26 -0.95 -20.00
CA MET A 326 26.27 -2.30 -19.42
C MET A 326 25.71 -3.35 -20.41
N ASP A 327 26.52 -4.34 -20.82
CA ASP A 327 26.07 -5.44 -21.71
C ASP A 327 25.30 -6.51 -20.90
N PRO A 328 24.00 -6.74 -21.19
CA PRO A 328 23.21 -7.77 -20.52
C PRO A 328 23.74 -9.20 -20.71
N ARG A 329 24.68 -9.43 -21.63
CA ARG A 329 25.33 -10.74 -21.86
C ARG A 329 26.47 -11.06 -20.88
N GLY A 330 26.88 -10.11 -20.04
CA GLY A 330 27.93 -10.30 -19.02
C GLY A 330 27.44 -10.89 -17.69
N PHE A 331 26.13 -11.08 -17.51
CA PHE A 331 25.56 -11.65 -16.29
C PHE A 331 25.52 -13.19 -16.37
N PRO A 332 26.00 -13.93 -15.35
CA PRO A 332 25.93 -15.39 -15.36
C PRO A 332 24.48 -15.85 -15.51
N GLN A 333 24.27 -16.71 -16.51
CA GLN A 333 22.98 -17.21 -17.00
C GLN A 333 22.28 -18.19 -16.04
N GLN A 334 22.37 -17.98 -14.72
CA GLN A 334 21.76 -18.84 -13.69
C GLN A 334 20.42 -18.32 -13.15
N LEU A 335 19.96 -17.12 -13.57
CA LEU A 335 18.68 -16.53 -13.12
C LEU A 335 17.52 -16.67 -14.12
N ARG A 336 17.68 -17.42 -15.23
CA ARG A 336 16.55 -17.83 -16.09
C ARG A 336 16.16 -19.28 -15.76
N GLY A 337 14.91 -19.47 -15.34
CA GLY A 337 14.38 -20.72 -14.81
C GLY A 337 14.58 -21.97 -15.69
N ARG A 338 14.74 -23.10 -15.00
CA ARG A 338 14.73 -24.47 -15.52
C ARG A 338 13.44 -24.74 -16.31
N ALA A 339 13.59 -25.05 -17.59
CA ALA A 339 12.67 -25.87 -18.36
C ALA A 339 13.51 -26.90 -19.14
N GLY A 340 13.01 -28.14 -19.24
CA GLY A 340 13.76 -29.37 -19.49
C GLY A 340 14.65 -29.44 -20.74
N GLY A 341 15.62 -30.36 -20.69
CA GLY A 341 16.44 -30.77 -21.83
C GLY A 341 17.69 -31.53 -21.40
N THR A 342 17.67 -32.86 -21.55
CA THR A 342 18.81 -33.75 -21.38
C THR A 342 19.84 -33.58 -22.51
N SER A 343 21.11 -33.34 -22.18
CA SER A 343 22.23 -33.80 -23.02
C SER A 343 23.53 -33.83 -22.22
N SER A 344 24.19 -34.98 -22.30
CA SER A 344 25.44 -35.37 -21.64
C SER A 344 26.63 -34.52 -22.07
N GLY A 345 27.44 -34.08 -21.11
CA GLY A 345 28.72 -33.42 -21.33
C GLY A 345 29.40 -33.14 -20.00
N SER A 346 30.35 -33.99 -19.63
CA SER A 346 31.07 -33.97 -18.36
C SER A 346 31.94 -32.71 -18.22
N ILE A 347 31.57 -31.81 -17.30
CA ILE A 347 32.49 -30.86 -16.68
C ILE A 347 32.35 -31.04 -15.17
N ARG A 348 33.49 -31.31 -14.52
CA ARG A 348 33.59 -31.59 -13.08
C ARG A 348 33.03 -30.41 -12.29
N LEU A 349 31.95 -30.65 -11.55
CA LEU A 349 31.44 -29.75 -10.52
C LEU A 349 32.39 -29.80 -9.31
N GLU A 350 33.11 -28.71 -9.06
CA GLU A 350 33.30 -28.30 -7.67
C GLU A 350 31.95 -27.80 -7.15
N SER A 351 31.59 -28.29 -5.97
CA SER A 351 30.28 -28.14 -5.34
C SER A 351 29.86 -26.68 -5.16
N VAL A 352 29.04 -26.16 -6.08
CA VAL A 352 28.16 -25.04 -5.78
C VAL A 352 27.03 -25.61 -4.93
N VAL A 353 27.10 -25.32 -3.64
CA VAL A 353 26.05 -25.55 -2.66
C VAL A 353 24.74 -25.05 -3.26
N THR A 354 23.77 -25.96 -3.43
CA THR A 354 22.39 -25.60 -3.70
C THR A 354 21.93 -24.69 -2.57
N ALA A 355 21.90 -23.38 -2.82
CA ALA A 355 21.24 -22.44 -1.93
C ALA A 355 19.75 -22.79 -1.95
N THR A 356 19.33 -23.54 -0.93
CA THR A 356 17.97 -23.56 -0.46
C THR A 356 17.46 -22.11 -0.40
N PRO A 357 16.21 -21.81 -0.76
CA PRO A 357 15.65 -20.48 -0.59
C PRO A 357 15.78 -20.12 0.89
N THR A 358 16.78 -19.30 1.22
CA THR A 358 17.00 -18.80 2.57
C THR A 358 15.84 -17.89 2.91
N ALA A 359 15.32 -18.03 4.13
CA ALA A 359 14.29 -17.13 4.63
C ALA A 359 14.77 -15.68 4.48
N PRO A 360 13.89 -14.74 4.07
CA PRO A 360 14.27 -13.34 3.91
C PRO A 360 14.83 -12.79 5.22
N THR A 361 15.81 -11.91 5.13
CA THR A 361 16.33 -11.22 6.32
C THR A 361 15.25 -10.31 6.92
N ASN A 362 15.39 -9.93 8.19
CA ASN A 362 14.45 -9.01 8.84
C ASN A 362 14.36 -7.67 8.09
N ALA A 363 15.48 -7.16 7.59
CA ALA A 363 15.53 -5.94 6.77
C ALA A 363 14.74 -6.09 5.45
N GLN A 364 14.88 -7.22 4.75
CA GLN A 364 14.10 -7.49 3.54
C GLN A 364 12.60 -7.59 3.84
N SER A 365 12.25 -8.25 4.94
CA SER A 365 10.86 -8.38 5.39
C SER A 365 10.26 -7.03 5.76
N PHE A 366 11.04 -6.17 6.43
CA PHE A 366 10.66 -4.80 6.77
C PHE A 366 10.39 -3.96 5.52
N GLU A 367 11.32 -3.93 4.56
CA GLU A 367 11.14 -3.15 3.32
C GLU A 367 9.95 -3.66 2.50
N ALA A 368 9.77 -4.98 2.40
CA ALA A 368 8.63 -5.57 1.72
C ALA A 368 7.30 -5.20 2.40
N ALA A 369 7.24 -5.18 3.73
CA ALA A 369 6.03 -4.78 4.45
C ALA A 369 5.76 -3.29 4.41
N LYS A 370 6.81 -2.46 4.46
CA LYS A 370 6.70 -1.01 4.23
C LYS A 370 6.11 -0.71 2.85
N SER A 371 6.63 -1.34 1.80
CA SER A 371 6.07 -1.21 0.45
C SER A 371 4.63 -1.72 0.37
N ALA A 372 4.33 -2.91 0.90
CA ALA A 372 2.97 -3.45 0.90
C ALA A 372 1.97 -2.55 1.67
N ALA A 373 2.38 -1.97 2.80
CA ALA A 373 1.58 -1.04 3.57
C ALA A 373 1.34 0.29 2.84
N ALA A 374 2.31 0.76 2.06
CA ALA A 374 2.15 1.93 1.19
C ALA A 374 1.22 1.62 0.00
N GLN A 375 1.37 0.46 -0.63
CA GLN A 375 0.53 0.00 -1.74
C GLN A 375 -0.94 -0.14 -1.33
N ARG A 376 -1.23 -0.67 -0.14
CA ARG A 376 -2.60 -0.75 0.41
C ARG A 376 -3.25 0.61 0.64
N ARG A 377 -2.44 1.65 0.90
CA ARG A 377 -2.92 3.02 1.18
C ARG A 377 -2.92 3.92 -0.05
N ALA A 378 -2.47 3.44 -1.21
CA ALA A 378 -2.41 4.24 -2.41
C ALA A 378 -3.81 4.61 -2.90
N THR A 379 -4.12 5.91 -2.94
CA THR A 379 -5.41 6.45 -3.40
C THR A 379 -5.29 7.21 -4.71
N THR A 380 -4.06 7.57 -5.09
CA THR A 380 -3.72 8.22 -6.35
C THR A 380 -2.64 7.42 -7.10
N LEU A 381 -2.44 7.73 -8.39
CA LEU A 381 -1.32 7.16 -9.14
C LEU A 381 0.04 7.58 -8.55
N SER A 382 0.15 8.82 -8.05
CA SER A 382 1.37 9.30 -7.40
C SER A 382 1.68 8.50 -6.13
N ASP A 383 0.68 8.18 -5.31
CA ASP A 383 0.87 7.30 -4.15
C ASP A 383 1.33 5.91 -4.59
N ALA A 384 0.71 5.36 -5.64
CA ALA A 384 1.05 4.06 -6.19
C ALA A 384 2.49 4.05 -6.75
N ASP A 385 2.94 5.17 -7.32
CA ASP A 385 4.29 5.34 -7.84
C ASP A 385 5.33 5.35 -6.72
N VAL A 386 5.09 6.14 -5.67
CA VAL A 386 5.92 6.19 -4.46
C VAL A 386 5.96 4.83 -3.76
N ALA A 387 4.82 4.17 -3.59
CA ALA A 387 4.71 2.86 -2.95
C ALA A 387 5.47 1.75 -3.70
N SER A 388 5.62 1.91 -5.01
CA SER A 388 6.39 1.00 -5.87
C SER A 388 7.90 1.21 -5.77
N GLY A 389 8.39 2.24 -5.06
CA GLY A 389 9.80 2.62 -5.09
C GLY A 389 10.27 3.14 -6.45
N VAL A 390 9.35 3.42 -7.37
CA VAL A 390 9.63 4.03 -8.68
C VAL A 390 9.61 5.55 -8.50
N SER A 391 10.43 6.05 -7.59
CA SER A 391 10.84 7.44 -7.64
C SER A 391 11.84 7.57 -8.78
N ALA A 392 11.50 8.44 -9.75
CA ALA A 392 12.28 8.96 -10.87
C ALA A 392 13.79 8.64 -10.88
N SER A 393 14.16 7.38 -11.14
CA SER A 393 15.48 7.09 -11.68
C SER A 393 15.46 7.57 -13.13
N ALA A 394 16.52 8.24 -13.59
CA ALA A 394 16.60 8.79 -14.95
C ALA A 394 16.37 7.75 -16.07
N THR A 395 16.40 6.46 -15.72
CA THR A 395 16.24 5.30 -16.60
C THR A 395 14.88 4.59 -16.51
N ILE A 396 13.98 4.97 -15.60
CA ILE A 396 12.60 4.43 -15.53
C ILE A 396 11.61 5.59 -15.52
N ARG A 397 10.67 5.59 -16.47
CA ARG A 397 9.58 6.57 -16.55
C ARG A 397 8.24 5.88 -16.74
N ARG A 398 7.17 6.57 -16.36
CA ARG A 398 5.80 6.10 -16.55
C ARG A 398 5.04 7.07 -17.45
N ALA A 399 4.23 6.51 -18.34
CA ALA A 399 3.32 7.25 -19.21
C ALA A 399 2.10 6.36 -19.52
N ALA A 400 0.89 6.94 -19.51
CA ALA A 400 -0.37 6.23 -19.80
C ALA A 400 -0.55 4.89 -19.04
N ASN A 401 -0.18 4.85 -17.74
CA ASN A 401 -0.18 3.65 -16.88
C ASN A 401 0.79 2.52 -17.26
N ARG A 402 1.76 2.80 -18.12
CA ARG A 402 2.75 1.83 -18.56
C ARG A 402 4.12 2.22 -18.02
N THR A 403 4.95 1.22 -17.74
CA THR A 403 6.32 1.43 -17.29
C THR A 403 7.26 1.33 -18.47
N PHE A 404 8.11 2.35 -18.63
CA PHE A 404 9.14 2.43 -19.66
C PHE A 404 10.51 2.41 -19.01
N ILE A 405 11.41 1.64 -19.60
CA ILE A 405 12.81 1.57 -19.20
C ILE A 405 13.64 2.12 -20.35
N LEU A 406 14.54 3.04 -20.08
CA LEU A 406 15.49 3.57 -21.05
C LEU A 406 16.52 2.47 -21.38
N ARG A 407 16.45 1.91 -22.59
CA ARG A 407 17.37 0.88 -23.09
C ARG A 407 18.15 1.44 -24.26
N SER A 408 19.47 1.57 -24.11
CA SER A 408 20.34 2.10 -25.18
C SER A 408 19.86 3.43 -25.76
N GLY A 409 19.32 4.32 -24.92
CA GLY A 409 18.79 5.62 -25.35
C GLY A 409 17.35 5.61 -25.91
N VAL A 410 16.65 4.47 -25.85
CA VAL A 410 15.26 4.31 -26.32
C VAL A 410 14.34 3.95 -25.15
N TRP A 411 13.30 4.74 -24.91
CA TRP A 411 12.28 4.41 -23.91
C TRP A 411 11.49 3.19 -24.35
N THR A 412 11.71 2.05 -23.72
CA THR A 412 11.10 0.77 -24.13
C THR A 412 10.07 0.35 -23.10
N ASP A 413 8.85 0.12 -23.57
CA ASP A 413 7.77 -0.41 -22.76
C ASP A 413 8.10 -1.79 -22.17
N THR A 414 7.83 -2.00 -20.88
CA THR A 414 8.14 -3.29 -20.22
C THR A 414 7.36 -4.48 -20.78
N GLY A 415 6.19 -4.24 -21.38
CA GLY A 415 5.37 -5.27 -22.03
C GLY A 415 5.83 -5.62 -23.45
N TYR A 416 6.78 -4.89 -24.02
CA TYR A 416 7.28 -5.14 -25.37
C TYR A 416 8.04 -6.47 -25.46
N LYS A 417 7.57 -7.34 -26.36
CA LYS A 417 8.26 -8.58 -26.72
C LYS A 417 8.95 -8.40 -28.08
N PRO A 418 10.24 -8.77 -28.25
CA PRO A 418 10.94 -8.65 -29.52
C PRO A 418 10.31 -9.39 -30.70
N SER A 419 9.46 -10.39 -30.42
CA SER A 419 8.70 -11.15 -31.42
C SER A 419 7.47 -10.42 -31.96
N THR A 420 7.10 -9.28 -31.38
CA THR A 420 5.90 -8.51 -31.77
C THR A 420 6.18 -7.76 -33.06
N ASN A 421 5.25 -7.80 -34.01
CA ASN A 421 5.35 -7.04 -35.26
C ASN A 421 5.48 -5.55 -34.94
N LYS A 422 6.50 -4.89 -35.48
CA LYS A 422 6.86 -3.52 -35.12
C LYS A 422 6.66 -2.57 -36.30
N VAL A 423 5.89 -1.50 -36.08
CA VAL A 423 5.71 -0.39 -37.02
C VAL A 423 6.62 0.75 -36.60
N ARG A 424 7.53 1.18 -37.49
CA ARG A 424 8.44 2.32 -37.22
C ARG A 424 7.86 3.60 -37.77
N VAL A 425 7.86 4.64 -36.94
CA VAL A 425 7.26 5.94 -37.22
C VAL A 425 8.29 7.01 -36.95
N LYS A 426 8.48 7.92 -37.89
CA LYS A 426 9.41 9.03 -37.69
C LYS A 426 8.85 10.01 -36.66
N ALA A 427 9.64 10.37 -35.66
CA ALA A 427 9.26 11.33 -34.62
C ALA A 427 8.82 12.66 -35.25
N PHE A 428 7.74 13.24 -34.72
CA PHE A 428 7.15 14.51 -35.19
C PHE A 428 6.74 14.57 -36.68
N SER A 429 6.60 13.41 -37.34
CA SER A 429 6.06 13.34 -38.69
C SER A 429 4.53 13.45 -38.74
N GLU A 430 3.97 13.58 -39.94
CA GLU A 430 2.51 13.59 -40.13
C GLU A 430 1.87 12.27 -39.65
N ALA A 431 2.53 11.13 -39.89
CA ALA A 431 2.14 9.83 -39.36
C ALA A 431 2.17 9.81 -37.82
N TYR A 432 3.17 10.41 -37.17
CA TYR A 432 3.24 10.49 -35.71
C TYR A 432 2.01 11.19 -35.13
N PHE A 433 1.65 12.37 -35.65
CA PHE A 433 0.50 13.13 -35.14
C PHE A 433 -0.82 12.41 -35.44
N SER A 434 -0.95 11.82 -36.63
CA SER A 434 -2.14 11.04 -37.00
C SER A 434 -2.37 9.83 -36.09
N ILE A 435 -1.29 9.17 -35.64
CA ILE A 435 -1.37 8.08 -34.66
C ILE A 435 -1.83 8.58 -33.30
N VAL A 436 -1.27 9.70 -32.82
CA VAL A 436 -1.63 10.26 -31.50
C VAL A 436 -3.09 10.71 -31.48
N GLU A 437 -3.60 11.27 -32.57
CA GLU A 437 -5.02 11.61 -32.71
C GLU A 437 -5.92 10.37 -32.78
N GLY A 438 -5.50 9.34 -33.52
CA GLY A 438 -6.25 8.08 -33.65
C GLY A 438 -6.19 7.18 -32.41
N ILE A 439 -5.16 7.33 -31.57
CA ILE A 439 -4.89 6.52 -30.38
C ILE A 439 -4.45 7.48 -29.24
N PRO A 440 -5.40 8.17 -28.57
CA PRO A 440 -5.09 9.25 -27.63
C PRO A 440 -4.19 8.85 -26.44
N GLU A 441 -4.21 7.59 -26.02
CA GLU A 441 -3.34 7.04 -24.97
C GLU A 441 -1.84 7.11 -25.32
N LEU A 442 -1.48 7.22 -26.60
CA LEU A 442 -0.09 7.37 -27.04
C LEU A 442 0.46 8.77 -26.84
N LYS A 443 -0.39 9.77 -26.57
CA LYS A 443 0.04 11.15 -26.36
C LYS A 443 1.06 11.28 -25.22
N GLU A 444 0.76 10.69 -24.07
CA GLU A 444 1.67 10.71 -22.91
C GLU A 444 2.92 9.86 -23.17
N VAL A 445 2.75 8.72 -23.85
CA VAL A 445 3.84 7.80 -24.14
C VAL A 445 4.87 8.43 -25.07
N PHE A 446 4.42 9.08 -26.14
CA PHE A 446 5.30 9.74 -27.08
C PHE A 446 5.91 11.03 -26.52
N ALA A 447 5.37 11.57 -25.44
CA ALA A 447 5.98 12.70 -24.72
C ALA A 447 7.20 12.28 -23.87
N LEU A 448 7.48 10.98 -23.71
CA LEU A 448 8.65 10.49 -22.96
C LEU A 448 9.99 10.86 -23.61
N GLY A 449 10.02 11.04 -24.92
CA GLY A 449 11.20 11.44 -25.70
C GLY A 449 11.07 11.12 -27.19
N GLU A 450 12.13 11.38 -27.95
CA GLU A 450 12.13 11.20 -29.42
C GLU A 450 12.32 9.74 -29.86
N LYS A 451 12.75 8.86 -28.95
CA LYS A 451 12.96 7.43 -29.19
C LYS A 451 12.15 6.62 -28.19
N VAL A 452 11.04 6.03 -28.63
CA VAL A 452 10.09 5.30 -27.77
C VAL A 452 9.60 4.03 -28.48
N ILE A 453 9.59 2.90 -27.79
CA ILE A 453 8.95 1.66 -28.24
C ILE A 453 7.81 1.36 -27.29
N VAL A 454 6.60 1.22 -27.83
CA VAL A 454 5.38 0.93 -27.08
C VAL A 454 4.66 -0.28 -27.67
N SER A 455 4.20 -1.20 -26.81
CA SER A 455 3.60 -2.47 -27.24
C SER A 455 2.07 -2.40 -27.25
N GLY A 456 1.41 -2.65 -28.37
CA GLY A 456 -0.04 -2.92 -28.44
C GLY A 456 -0.34 -4.40 -28.21
N ARG A 457 -1.57 -4.80 -28.56
CA ARG A 457 -2.03 -6.20 -28.51
C ARG A 457 -1.27 -7.09 -29.48
N ASP A 458 -1.28 -6.75 -30.76
CA ASP A 458 -0.71 -7.55 -31.86
C ASP A 458 0.39 -6.82 -32.64
N VAL A 459 0.65 -5.56 -32.29
CA VAL A 459 1.62 -4.69 -32.95
C VAL A 459 2.30 -3.77 -31.94
N ALA A 460 3.60 -3.53 -32.10
CA ALA A 460 4.34 -2.52 -31.37
C ALA A 460 4.62 -1.31 -32.26
N ILE A 461 4.66 -0.12 -31.68
CA ILE A 461 5.01 1.12 -32.39
C ILE A 461 6.36 1.60 -31.86
N GLU A 462 7.28 1.87 -32.77
CA GLU A 462 8.59 2.45 -32.48
C GLU A 462 8.67 3.83 -33.11
N VAL A 463 8.81 4.84 -32.26
CA VAL A 463 9.09 6.21 -32.64
C VAL A 463 10.61 6.42 -32.61
N GLY A 464 11.16 7.00 -33.67
CA GLY A 464 12.59 7.32 -33.76
C GLY A 464 12.90 8.30 -34.90
N GLU A 465 14.19 8.48 -35.21
CA GLU A 465 14.65 9.39 -36.28
C GLU A 465 14.21 8.93 -37.68
N ASP A 466 14.02 7.62 -37.86
CA ASP A 466 13.63 6.98 -39.11
C ASP A 466 12.28 6.26 -38.96
N GLY A 467 11.49 6.24 -40.04
CA GLY A 467 10.23 5.51 -40.09
C GLY A 467 9.27 6.07 -41.11
N VAL A 468 8.03 5.60 -41.05
CA VAL A 468 6.94 6.11 -41.88
C VAL A 468 6.68 7.58 -41.52
N GLU A 469 6.68 8.46 -42.52
CA GLU A 469 6.44 9.90 -42.34
C GLU A 469 4.99 10.31 -42.60
N ARG A 470 4.27 9.55 -43.45
CA ARG A 470 2.85 9.73 -43.76
C ARG A 470 2.16 8.38 -43.76
N MET A 471 0.94 8.35 -43.23
CA MET A 471 0.15 7.13 -43.18
C MET A 471 -1.24 7.41 -43.77
N SER A 472 -1.70 6.53 -44.65
CA SER A 472 -3.06 6.64 -45.18
C SER A 472 -4.10 6.27 -44.12
N GLU A 473 -5.34 6.73 -44.32
CA GLU A 473 -6.45 6.44 -43.41
C GLU A 473 -6.69 4.92 -43.25
N ARG A 474 -6.52 4.14 -44.32
CA ARG A 474 -6.64 2.68 -44.28
C ARG A 474 -5.58 2.02 -43.41
N GLU A 475 -4.34 2.52 -43.45
CA GLU A 475 -3.24 2.02 -42.63
C GLU A 475 -3.43 2.38 -41.15
N LEU A 476 -3.93 3.58 -40.86
CA LEU A 476 -4.27 4.00 -39.49
C LEU A 476 -5.39 3.16 -38.89
N VAL A 477 -6.43 2.85 -39.66
CA VAL A 477 -7.52 1.96 -39.22
C VAL A 477 -6.98 0.56 -38.92
N SER A 478 -6.19 -0.02 -39.82
CA SER A 478 -5.58 -1.33 -39.59
C SER A 478 -4.63 -1.34 -38.38
N LEU A 479 -3.86 -0.27 -38.19
CA LEU A 479 -3.01 -0.11 -37.01
C LEU A 479 -3.85 -0.08 -35.74
N ARG A 480 -4.96 0.67 -35.71
CA ARG A 480 -5.87 0.77 -34.56
C ARG A 480 -6.58 -0.54 -34.23
N GLU A 481 -6.86 -1.38 -35.21
CA GLU A 481 -7.49 -2.70 -34.98
C GLU A 481 -6.51 -3.71 -34.37
N ARG A 482 -5.23 -3.60 -34.74
CA ARG A 482 -4.13 -4.46 -34.24
C ARG A 482 -3.51 -3.95 -32.94
N TRP A 483 -3.74 -2.68 -32.64
CA TRP A 483 -3.33 -2.01 -31.41
C TRP A 483 -4.22 -2.41 -30.24
#